data_AF-A0A6A4QCC5-F1
#
_entry.id   AF-A0A6A4QCC5-F1
#
_cell.length_a   1.000
_cell.length_b   1.000
_cell.length_c   1.000
_cell.angle_alpha   90.00
_cell.angle_beta   90.00
_cell.angle_gamma   90.00
#
_symmetry.space_group_name_H-M   'P 1'
#
loop_
_entity.id
_entity.type
_entity.pdbx_description
1 polymer ?
#
loop_
_entity_poly.entity_id
_entity_poly.type
_entity_poly.pdbx_seq_one_letter_code
_entity_poly.pdbx_strand_id
1 'polypeptide(L)'
;MLKNIASRRTDHMVGSPVARGNVRRGADRAEIYSLAFSHTAQWLAVSSDKGTVHVFNLKVDSGLLGHDRLHSTSDSNPASPKPLSSLSIFKGVLPKYFSSEWSVAQFRLPEGLQHAVAFGHQKNTIVILGLDGSFYRCQFDSAMGGEMTQLEYYNFLKPEETF
;
A
#
# COMPACT_ATOMS: atom_id res chain seq x y z
N MET A 1 26.35 73.26 21.66
CA MET A 1 25.09 72.85 22.33
C MET A 1 24.51 71.69 21.52
N LEU A 2 24.02 70.56 22.03
CA LEU A 2 23.99 69.90 23.34
C LEU A 2 23.56 68.45 23.03
N LYS A 3 24.04 67.48 23.82
CA LYS A 3 23.67 66.06 23.80
C LYS A 3 22.33 65.83 24.52
N ASN A 4 21.87 64.56 24.50
CA ASN A 4 20.97 63.86 25.43
C ASN A 4 19.48 63.82 25.06
N ILE A 5 18.68 62.78 25.35
CA ILE A 5 18.87 61.41 25.91
C ILE A 5 17.58 60.60 25.62
N ALA A 6 17.74 59.28 25.68
CA ALA A 6 16.75 58.20 25.55
C ALA A 6 15.44 58.31 26.36
N SER A 7 14.42 57.54 25.94
CA SER A 7 13.65 56.72 26.88
C SER A 7 13.12 55.44 26.22
N ARG A 8 13.31 54.32 26.92
CA ARG A 8 12.80 52.96 26.63
C ARG A 8 11.49 52.72 27.41
N ARG A 9 10.78 51.67 26.95
CA ARG A 9 9.79 50.78 27.63
C ARG A 9 8.36 50.94 27.09
N THR A 10 7.53 49.91 26.90
CA THR A 10 7.60 48.43 27.00
C THR A 10 6.29 47.90 26.40
N ASP A 11 6.37 46.71 25.78
CA ASP A 11 5.35 45.66 25.67
C ASP A 11 3.90 45.98 25.30
N HIS A 12 3.52 45.56 24.09
CA HIS A 12 2.41 44.63 23.94
C HIS A 12 2.76 43.57 22.90
N MET A 13 2.92 42.32 23.36
CA MET A 13 2.91 41.14 22.50
C MET A 13 1.56 41.06 21.79
N VAL A 14 1.49 41.52 20.54
CA VAL A 14 0.49 40.99 19.61
C VAL A 14 1.12 39.72 19.06
N GLY A 15 0.70 38.57 19.61
CA GLY A 15 1.01 37.27 19.04
C GLY A 15 0.63 37.29 17.56
N SER A 16 1.61 37.01 16.70
CA SER A 16 1.34 36.74 15.30
C SER A 16 0.30 35.62 15.22
N PRO A 17 -0.67 35.68 14.28
CA PRO A 17 -1.60 34.59 14.12
C PRO A 17 -0.79 33.34 13.80
N VAL A 18 -0.81 32.35 14.69
CA VAL A 18 -0.35 31.00 14.36
C VAL A 18 -1.23 30.59 13.20
N ALA A 19 -0.64 30.51 12.00
CA ALA A 19 -1.25 29.82 10.89
C ALA A 19 -1.53 28.40 11.37
N ARG A 20 -2.77 28.13 11.79
CA ARG A 20 -3.29 26.78 11.88
C ARG A 20 -3.45 26.33 10.44
N GLY A 21 -2.33 25.95 9.85
CA GLY A 21 -2.30 25.27 8.57
C GLY A 21 -3.02 23.96 8.78
N ASN A 22 -4.28 23.91 8.38
CA ASN A 22 -5.01 22.67 8.28
C ASN A 22 -4.26 21.83 7.25
N VAL A 23 -3.48 20.87 7.72
CA VAL A 23 -2.87 19.87 6.87
C VAL A 23 -4.00 19.04 6.30
N ARG A 24 -4.43 19.36 5.08
CA ARG A 24 -5.22 18.43 4.26
C ARG A 24 -4.28 17.32 3.82
N ARG A 25 -3.94 16.39 4.71
CA ARG A 25 -3.43 15.07 4.31
C ARG A 25 -4.61 14.29 3.74
N GLY A 26 -5.12 14.75 2.60
CA GLY A 26 -5.92 13.91 1.74
C GLY A 26 -4.96 12.85 1.22
N ALA A 27 -5.20 11.59 1.59
CA ALA A 27 -4.63 10.48 0.86
C ALA A 27 -4.98 10.70 -0.62
N ASP A 28 -3.96 10.91 -1.45
CA ASP A 28 -4.17 11.09 -2.88
C ASP A 28 -4.96 9.88 -3.39
N ARG A 29 -6.13 10.14 -3.99
CA ARG A 29 -6.97 9.05 -4.48
C ARG A 29 -6.26 8.45 -5.69
N ALA A 30 -6.04 7.14 -5.64
CA ALA A 30 -5.54 6.40 -6.79
C ALA A 30 -6.71 5.94 -7.65
N GLU A 31 -6.62 6.20 -8.95
CA GLU A 31 -7.50 5.58 -9.94
C GLU A 31 -6.93 4.20 -10.28
N ILE A 32 -7.79 3.18 -10.19
CA ILE A 32 -7.39 1.79 -10.41
C ILE A 32 -7.61 1.46 -11.88
N TYR A 33 -6.57 0.97 -12.54
CA TYR A 33 -6.65 0.57 -13.95
C TYR A 33 -7.00 -0.90 -14.13
N SER A 34 -6.41 -1.78 -13.33
CA SER A 34 -6.63 -3.23 -13.44
C SER A 34 -6.49 -3.93 -12.09
N LEU A 35 -7.29 -4.98 -11.91
CA LEU A 35 -7.26 -5.89 -10.78
C LEU A 35 -7.14 -7.32 -11.30
N ALA A 36 -6.36 -8.16 -10.62
CA ALA A 36 -6.29 -9.58 -10.91
C ALA A 36 -6.14 -10.39 -9.63
N PHE A 37 -6.87 -11.50 -9.51
CA PHE A 37 -6.67 -12.47 -8.45
C PHE A 37 -5.72 -13.56 -8.91
N SER A 38 -4.88 -14.08 -8.00
CA SER A 38 -4.16 -15.32 -8.28
C SER A 38 -5.16 -16.47 -8.39
N HIS A 39 -4.78 -17.55 -9.08
CA HIS A 39 -5.64 -18.73 -9.24
C HIS A 39 -6.17 -19.30 -7.92
N THR A 40 -5.37 -19.23 -6.85
CA THR A 40 -5.73 -19.69 -5.50
C THR A 40 -6.49 -18.63 -4.67
N ALA A 41 -6.77 -17.45 -5.23
CA ALA A 41 -7.33 -16.30 -4.51
C ALA A 41 -6.54 -15.89 -3.25
N GLN A 42 -5.26 -16.26 -3.16
CA GLN A 42 -4.37 -15.87 -2.09
C GLN A 42 -3.81 -14.46 -2.31
N TRP A 43 -3.74 -14.00 -3.55
CA TRP A 43 -3.11 -12.73 -3.89
C TRP A 43 -4.02 -11.89 -4.78
N LEU A 44 -3.95 -10.57 -4.58
CA LEU A 44 -4.57 -9.57 -5.44
C LEU A 44 -3.50 -8.65 -6.01
N ALA A 45 -3.40 -8.56 -7.33
CA ALA A 45 -2.58 -7.58 -8.03
C ALA A 45 -3.42 -6.38 -8.46
N VAL A 46 -2.87 -5.17 -8.33
CA VAL A 46 -3.56 -3.91 -8.58
C VAL A 46 -2.63 -2.95 -9.31
N SER A 47 -3.01 -2.44 -10.47
CA SER A 47 -2.34 -1.29 -11.11
C SER A 47 -3.12 0.00 -10.92
N SER A 48 -2.42 1.14 -10.87
CA SER A 48 -3.05 2.45 -10.69
C SER A 48 -2.40 3.59 -11.47
N ASP A 49 -3.07 4.74 -11.50
CA ASP A 49 -2.56 6.02 -12.02
C ASP A 49 -1.30 6.53 -11.33
N LYS A 50 -0.94 5.97 -10.18
CA LYS A 50 0.30 6.31 -9.47
C LYS A 50 1.55 5.69 -10.09
N GLY A 51 1.44 5.06 -11.26
CA GLY A 51 2.56 4.39 -11.91
C GLY A 51 3.08 3.21 -11.08
N THR A 52 2.20 2.50 -10.39
CA THR A 52 2.60 1.35 -9.58
C THR A 52 1.67 0.15 -9.76
N VAL A 53 2.26 -1.03 -9.60
CA VAL A 53 1.55 -2.29 -9.39
C VAL A 53 1.82 -2.78 -7.98
N HIS A 54 0.76 -3.08 -7.24
CA HIS A 54 0.82 -3.62 -5.88
C HIS A 54 0.30 -5.06 -5.85
N VAL A 55 0.92 -5.92 -5.05
CA VAL A 55 0.42 -7.26 -4.72
C VAL A 55 0.05 -7.30 -3.24
N PHE A 56 -1.19 -7.64 -2.95
CA PHE A 56 -1.74 -7.78 -1.61
C PHE A 56 -1.97 -9.25 -1.28
N ASN A 57 -1.75 -9.62 -0.01
CA ASN A 57 -2.16 -10.92 0.51
C ASN A 57 -3.64 -10.88 0.86
N LEU A 58 -4.39 -11.89 0.45
CA LEU A 58 -5.79 -12.06 0.79
C LEU A 58 -5.88 -13.09 1.91
N LYS A 59 -6.24 -12.62 3.10
CA LYS A 59 -6.60 -13.51 4.22
C LYS A 59 -8.03 -13.96 4.02
N VAL A 60 -8.22 -15.11 3.39
CA VAL A 60 -9.53 -15.77 3.37
C VAL A 60 -9.67 -16.49 4.72
N ASP A 61 -10.44 -15.91 5.64
CA ASP A 61 -10.82 -16.58 6.87
C ASP A 61 -11.71 -17.78 6.49
N SER A 62 -11.12 -18.97 6.43
CA SER A 62 -11.82 -20.24 6.16
C SER A 62 -12.97 -20.54 7.13
N GLY A 63 -13.14 -19.75 8.20
CA GLY A 63 -14.23 -19.85 9.17
C GLY A 63 -15.61 -19.39 8.68
N LEU A 64 -15.72 -18.71 7.54
CA LEU A 64 -17.02 -18.28 6.99
C LEU A 64 -17.63 -19.23 5.96
N LEU A 65 -16.87 -20.20 5.44
CA LEU A 65 -17.32 -21.11 4.38
C LEU A 65 -17.54 -22.58 4.81
N GLY A 66 -17.62 -22.86 6.11
CA GLY A 66 -18.24 -24.11 6.54
C GLY A 66 -17.79 -24.67 7.89
N HIS A 67 -18.56 -24.38 8.95
CA HIS A 67 -18.96 -25.41 9.91
C HIS A 67 -20.12 -24.92 10.79
N ASP A 68 -21.35 -25.02 10.29
CA ASP A 68 -22.47 -25.35 11.17
C ASP A 68 -22.26 -26.80 11.64
N ARG A 69 -21.41 -27.01 12.66
CA ARG A 69 -21.55 -28.18 13.52
C ARG A 69 -21.68 -27.72 14.96
N LEU A 70 -22.93 -27.80 15.41
CA LEU A 70 -23.36 -28.34 16.69
C LEU A 70 -22.29 -28.36 17.80
N HIS A 71 -22.56 -27.54 18.81
CA HIS A 71 -22.36 -27.84 20.23
C HIS A 71 -21.51 -29.08 20.54
N SER A 72 -20.28 -28.87 21.01
CA SER A 72 -19.69 -29.76 22.01
C SER A 72 -18.95 -28.91 23.04
N THR A 73 -19.49 -28.95 24.25
CA THR A 73 -18.93 -28.46 25.50
C THR A 73 -17.68 -29.26 25.88
N SER A 74 -16.60 -28.59 26.29
CA SER A 74 -15.75 -29.02 27.42
C SER A 74 -14.64 -28.00 27.70
N ASP A 75 -14.58 -27.61 28.97
CA ASP A 75 -13.67 -26.65 29.60
C ASP A 75 -12.19 -27.06 29.66
N SER A 76 -11.34 -26.03 29.77
CA SER A 76 -10.24 -25.83 30.74
C SER A 76 -8.78 -25.65 30.22
N ASN A 77 -8.39 -24.36 30.21
CA ASN A 77 -7.20 -23.76 30.83
C ASN A 77 -5.80 -23.73 30.15
N PRO A 78 -4.96 -22.72 30.49
CA PRO A 78 -4.29 -21.87 29.50
C PRO A 78 -2.76 -21.88 29.57
N ALA A 79 -2.08 -21.86 28.42
CA ALA A 79 -0.66 -21.51 28.35
C ALA A 79 -0.30 -20.98 26.96
N SER A 80 -0.21 -19.66 26.82
CA SER A 80 0.67 -19.06 25.83
C SER A 80 1.07 -17.66 26.28
N PRO A 81 2.28 -17.22 25.93
CA PRO A 81 2.41 -15.87 25.42
C PRO A 81 2.91 -15.97 23.98
N LYS A 82 2.00 -15.80 23.03
CA LYS A 82 2.35 -15.46 21.65
C LYS A 82 2.98 -14.06 21.65
N PRO A 83 4.00 -13.79 20.81
CA PRO A 83 4.59 -12.46 20.74
C PRO A 83 3.53 -11.45 20.25
N LEU A 84 3.14 -10.56 21.15
CA LEU A 84 2.27 -9.42 20.86
C LEU A 84 3.07 -8.40 20.04
N SER A 85 2.90 -8.40 18.73
CA SER A 85 3.15 -7.17 17.96
C SER A 85 1.92 -6.28 18.12
N SER A 86 1.95 -5.39 19.11
CA SER A 86 0.89 -4.41 19.35
C SER A 86 1.33 -3.04 18.85
N LEU A 87 0.92 -2.67 17.64
CA LEU A 87 0.61 -1.27 17.36
C LEU A 87 -0.68 -0.93 18.12
N SER A 88 -0.52 -0.59 19.40
CA SER A 88 -1.60 -0.16 20.27
C SER A 88 -1.98 1.28 19.97
N ILE A 89 -2.72 1.52 18.89
CA ILE A 89 -3.27 2.84 18.58
C ILE A 89 -4.72 2.65 18.09
N PHE A 90 -5.66 2.84 19.03
CA PHE A 90 -7.13 2.83 18.93
C PHE A 90 -7.87 1.48 18.94
N LYS A 91 -8.07 0.92 20.14
CA LYS A 91 -9.14 -0.05 20.41
C LYS A 91 -10.47 0.70 20.58
N GLY A 92 -11.37 0.66 19.59
CA GLY A 92 -12.77 0.95 19.90
C GLY A 92 -13.76 1.32 18.79
N VAL A 93 -13.36 1.71 17.58
CA VAL A 93 -14.38 2.18 16.60
C VAL A 93 -14.07 1.97 15.11
N LEU A 94 -13.01 1.24 14.77
CA LEU A 94 -12.66 1.02 13.37
C LEU A 94 -12.85 -0.46 13.01
N PRO A 95 -13.68 -0.78 12.01
CA PRO A 95 -13.86 -2.15 11.57
C PRO A 95 -12.51 -2.81 11.26
N LYS A 96 -12.35 -4.11 11.54
CA LYS A 96 -11.07 -4.83 11.30
C LYS A 96 -10.56 -4.72 9.85
N TYR A 97 -11.45 -4.50 8.89
CA TYR A 97 -11.07 -4.26 7.49
C TYR A 97 -10.38 -2.91 7.24
N PHE A 98 -10.32 -2.03 8.24
CA PHE A 98 -9.63 -0.74 8.19
C PHE A 98 -8.18 -0.79 8.70
N SER A 99 -7.68 -1.95 9.13
CA SER A 99 -6.23 -2.14 9.18
C SER A 99 -5.75 -2.33 7.75
N SER A 100 -5.47 -1.22 7.06
CA SER A 100 -4.91 -1.27 5.71
C SER A 100 -3.66 -2.13 5.72
N GLU A 101 -3.75 -3.36 5.22
CA GLU A 101 -2.57 -4.16 4.99
C GLU A 101 -1.79 -3.48 3.86
N TRP A 102 -0.55 -3.09 4.15
CA TRP A 102 0.34 -2.62 3.11
C TRP A 102 0.50 -3.72 2.05
N SER A 103 0.66 -3.34 0.79
CA SER A 103 0.98 -4.30 -0.25
C SER A 103 2.21 -5.09 0.15
N VAL A 104 2.17 -6.41 -0.01
CA VAL A 104 3.33 -7.27 0.23
C VAL A 104 4.43 -6.90 -0.74
N ALA A 105 4.10 -6.66 -2.01
CA ALA A 105 5.09 -6.26 -2.99
C ALA A 105 4.60 -5.15 -3.91
N GLN A 106 5.54 -4.39 -4.48
CA GLN A 106 5.26 -3.30 -5.40
C GLN A 106 6.24 -3.28 -6.59
N PHE A 107 5.77 -2.84 -7.74
CA PHE A 107 6.59 -2.54 -8.92
C PHE A 107 6.25 -1.14 -9.43
N ARG A 108 7.28 -0.38 -9.83
CA ARG A 108 7.12 0.98 -10.36
C ARG A 108 7.14 0.95 -11.88
N LEU A 109 6.26 1.73 -12.46
CA LEU A 109 6.04 1.86 -13.89
C LEU A 109 6.14 3.35 -14.28
N PRO A 110 6.32 3.65 -15.57
CA PRO A 110 6.15 5.02 -16.06
C PRO A 110 4.75 5.54 -15.72
N GLU A 111 4.67 6.76 -15.18
CA GLU A 111 3.40 7.43 -14.89
C GLU A 111 2.69 7.86 -16.18
N GLY A 112 1.36 8.05 -16.10
CA GLY A 112 0.54 8.52 -17.22
C GLY A 112 0.19 7.44 -18.26
N LEU A 113 0.60 6.19 -18.03
CA LEU A 113 0.25 5.04 -18.86
C LEU A 113 -0.71 4.11 -18.11
N GLN A 114 -1.71 3.60 -18.82
CA GLN A 114 -2.59 2.55 -18.30
C GLN A 114 -1.96 1.17 -18.50
N HIS A 115 -2.06 0.35 -17.46
CA HIS A 115 -1.47 -0.97 -17.44
C HIS A 115 -2.49 -2.02 -16.98
N ALA A 116 -2.62 -3.10 -17.74
CA ALA A 116 -3.30 -4.31 -17.32
C ALA A 116 -2.33 -5.22 -16.54
N VAL A 117 -2.84 -5.93 -15.53
CA VAL A 117 -2.04 -6.85 -14.70
C VAL A 117 -2.66 -8.23 -14.66
N ALA A 118 -1.81 -9.26 -14.59
CA ALA A 118 -2.21 -10.65 -14.39
C ALA A 118 -1.16 -11.41 -13.59
N PHE A 119 -1.56 -12.50 -12.93
CA PHE A 119 -0.60 -13.46 -12.39
C PHE A 119 -0.09 -14.37 -13.50
N GLY A 120 1.23 -14.45 -13.64
CA GLY A 120 1.90 -15.36 -14.56
C GLY A 120 1.79 -16.81 -14.11
N HIS A 121 2.14 -17.74 -15.00
CA HIS A 121 2.15 -19.17 -14.70
C HIS A 121 3.23 -19.56 -13.68
N GLN A 122 4.38 -18.89 -13.73
CA GLN A 122 5.46 -19.11 -12.78
C GLN A 122 5.07 -18.60 -11.39
N LYS A 123 5.50 -19.31 -10.35
CA LYS A 123 5.19 -18.95 -8.95
C LYS A 123 5.61 -17.51 -8.67
N ASN A 124 4.76 -16.80 -7.93
CA ASN A 124 4.97 -15.42 -7.49
C ASN A 124 5.39 -14.45 -8.62
N THR A 125 4.84 -14.65 -9.82
CA THR A 125 5.17 -13.83 -10.99
C THR A 125 3.94 -13.03 -11.41
N ILE A 126 4.16 -11.77 -11.75
CA ILE A 126 3.18 -10.84 -12.32
C ILE A 126 3.59 -10.55 -13.76
N VAL A 127 2.59 -10.53 -14.65
CA VAL A 127 2.71 -10.01 -16.01
C VAL A 127 1.99 -8.67 -16.05
N ILE A 128 2.63 -7.67 -16.64
CA ILE A 128 2.12 -6.31 -16.79
C ILE A 128 2.16 -5.94 -18.27
N LEU A 129 1.05 -5.44 -18.79
CA LEU A 129 0.93 -4.98 -20.18
C LEU A 129 0.50 -3.52 -20.19
N GLY A 130 1.34 -2.64 -20.75
CA GLY A 130 1.01 -1.23 -20.96
C GLY A 130 0.33 -0.99 -22.31
N LEU A 131 -0.56 0.01 -22.37
CA LEU A 131 -1.20 0.43 -23.63
C LEU A 131 -0.20 1.00 -24.65
N ASP A 132 1.00 1.37 -24.23
CA ASP A 132 2.11 1.80 -25.08
C ASP A 132 2.90 0.63 -25.69
N GLY A 133 2.42 -0.60 -25.52
CA GLY A 133 3.07 -1.82 -26.01
C GLY A 133 4.12 -2.40 -25.08
N SER A 134 4.35 -1.80 -23.91
CA SER A 134 5.29 -2.32 -22.93
C SER A 134 4.78 -3.63 -22.31
N PHE A 135 5.70 -4.57 -22.13
CA PHE A 135 5.50 -5.84 -21.43
C PHE A 135 6.53 -5.92 -20.32
N TYR A 136 6.08 -6.29 -19.13
CA TYR A 136 6.96 -6.61 -18.01
C TYR A 136 6.58 -7.96 -17.43
N ARG A 137 7.61 -8.73 -17.08
CA ARG A 137 7.45 -9.90 -16.21
C ARG A 137 8.23 -9.64 -14.93
N CYS A 138 7.53 -9.56 -13.81
CA CYS A 138 8.11 -9.24 -12.51
C CYS A 138 7.88 -10.37 -11.52
N GLN A 139 8.84 -10.65 -10.67
CA GLN A 139 8.72 -11.62 -9.58
C GLN A 139 8.69 -10.91 -8.24
N PHE A 140 7.80 -11.37 -7.35
CA PHE A 140 7.71 -10.87 -5.98
C PHE A 140 8.15 -11.92 -4.96
N ASP A 141 8.75 -11.47 -3.87
CA ASP A 141 9.03 -12.32 -2.72
C ASP A 141 7.80 -12.34 -1.79
N SER A 142 7.15 -13.48 -1.65
CA SER A 142 5.95 -13.62 -0.81
C SER A 142 6.24 -13.64 0.70
N ALA A 143 7.50 -13.86 1.11
CA ALA A 143 7.92 -13.93 2.50
C ALA A 143 8.50 -12.60 2.99
N MET A 144 9.41 -12.00 2.22
CA MET A 144 10.03 -10.72 2.55
C MET A 144 9.23 -9.51 2.06
N GLY A 145 8.49 -9.65 0.96
CA GLY A 145 7.81 -8.54 0.31
C GLY A 145 8.78 -7.52 -0.31
N GLY A 146 8.29 -6.29 -0.49
CA GLY A 146 9.09 -5.16 -0.98
C GLY A 146 9.01 -4.92 -2.49
N GLU A 147 10.09 -4.43 -3.08
CA GLU A 147 10.15 -4.16 -4.52
C GLU A 147 10.22 -5.47 -5.31
N MET A 148 9.40 -5.58 -6.36
CA MET A 148 9.45 -6.73 -7.27
C MET A 148 10.68 -6.66 -8.16
N THR A 149 11.28 -7.81 -8.46
CA THR A 149 12.37 -7.92 -9.42
C THR A 149 11.82 -8.03 -10.83
N GLN A 150 12.23 -7.14 -11.75
CA GLN A 150 11.95 -7.30 -13.17
C GLN A 150 12.78 -8.46 -13.74
N LEU A 151 12.13 -9.44 -14.33
CA LEU A 151 12.75 -10.59 -14.99
C LEU A 151 12.86 -10.37 -16.50
N GLU A 152 11.84 -9.78 -17.13
CA GLU A 152 11.82 -9.48 -18.57
C GLU A 152 11.16 -8.13 -18.84
N TYR A 153 11.58 -7.51 -19.93
CA TYR A 153 10.95 -6.34 -20.52
C TYR A 153 11.03 -6.41 -22.04
N TYR A 154 9.91 -6.11 -22.70
CA TYR A 154 9.82 -5.94 -24.15
C TYR A 154 8.90 -4.77 -24.46
N ASN A 155 9.07 -4.11 -25.61
CA ASN A 155 8.05 -3.21 -26.14
C ASN A 155 7.65 -3.67 -27.55
N PHE A 156 6.41 -4.14 -27.70
CA PHE A 156 5.93 -4.70 -28.96
C PHE A 156 5.69 -3.64 -30.05
N LEU A 157 5.57 -2.36 -29.67
CA LEU A 157 5.36 -1.25 -30.60
C LEU A 157 6.67 -0.53 -30.96
N LYS A 158 7.76 -0.82 -30.25
CA LYS A 158 9.10 -0.28 -30.47
C LYS A 158 10.09 -1.45 -30.53
N PRO A 159 10.14 -2.20 -31.65
CA PRO A 159 11.16 -3.23 -31.80
C PRO A 159 12.55 -2.60 -31.72
N GLU A 160 13.47 -3.25 -31.01
CA GLU A 160 14.86 -2.81 -30.92
C GLU A 160 15.44 -2.66 -32.34
N GLU A 161 15.91 -1.46 -32.70
CA GLU A 161 16.64 -1.25 -33.95
C GLU A 161 17.92 -2.08 -33.88
N THR A 162 17.94 -3.20 -34.60
CA THR A 162 19.13 -4.02 -34.75
C THR A 162 19.98 -3.36 -35.84
N PHE A 163 21.06 -2.67 -35.44
CA PHE A 163 22.05 -2.10 -36.37
C PHE A 163 22.90 -3.17 -37.04
#